data_AF-A0A2T5GQT4-F1
#
_entry.id   AF-A0A2T5GQT4-F1
#
_cell.length_a   1.000
_cell.length_b   1.000
_cell.length_c   1.000
_cell.angle_alpha   90.00
_cell.angle_beta   90.00
_cell.angle_gamma   90.00
#
_symmetry.space_group_name_H-M   'P 1'
#
loop_
_entity.id
_entity.type
_entity.pdbx_description
1 polymer ?
#
loop_
_entity_poly.entity_id
_entity_poly.type
_entity_poly.pdbx_seq_one_letter_code
_entity_poly.pdbx_strand_id
1 'polypeptide(L)' 'MTSKSDEARTRRAKGSVQEAIGKIIGDTAVEKQGLSESKAGARQAKTEHPIDPPIDSDGKD' A
#
# COMPACT_ATOMS: atom_id res chain seq x y z
N MET A 1 10.06 -15.44 7.75
CA MET A 1 10.10 -13.99 7.99
C MET A 1 9.38 -13.34 6.84
N THR A 2 8.27 -12.63 7.07
CA THR A 2 7.57 -11.88 6.02
C THR A 2 8.25 -10.51 5.89
N SER A 3 8.62 -10.11 4.67
CA SER A 3 9.26 -8.84 4.40
C SER A 3 8.26 -7.69 4.64
N LYS A 4 8.73 -6.54 5.13
CA LYS A 4 7.86 -5.36 5.41
C LYS A 4 6.98 -4.97 4.20
N SER A 5 7.48 -5.21 2.98
CA SER A 5 6.74 -4.99 1.73
C SER A 5 5.53 -5.92 1.56
N ASP A 6 5.59 -7.17 2.04
CA ASP A 6 4.43 -8.08 2.08
C ASP A 6 3.37 -7.58 3.07
N GLU A 7 3.81 -7.00 4.18
CA GLU A 7 2.95 -6.42 5.21
C GLU A 7 2.20 -5.19 4.67
N ALA A 8 2.91 -4.31 3.96
CA ALA A 8 2.33 -3.14 3.29
C ALA A 8 1.30 -3.54 2.21
N ARG A 9 1.62 -4.56 1.40
CA ARG A 9 0.71 -5.09 0.38
C ARG A 9 -0.53 -5.73 0.99
N THR A 10 -0.36 -6.50 2.06
CA THR A 10 -1.46 -7.13 2.80
C THR A 10 -2.39 -6.08 3.41
N ARG A 11 -1.83 -5.03 4.02
CA ARG A 11 -2.61 -3.93 4.60
C ARG A 11 -3.39 -3.16 3.54
N ARG A 12 -2.78 -2.89 2.38
CA ARG A 12 -3.46 -2.26 1.25
C ARG A 12 -4.63 -3.11 0.75
N ALA A 13 -4.42 -4.41 0.58
CA ALA A 13 -5.45 -5.33 0.12
C ALA A 13 -6.61 -5.43 1.13
N LYS A 14 -6.31 -5.55 2.43
CA LYS A 14 -7.32 -5.52 3.50
C LYS A 14 -8.19 -4.28 3.44
N GLY A 15 -7.57 -3.09 3.36
CA GLY A 15 -8.32 -1.85 3.26
C GLY A 15 -9.21 -1.78 2.01
N SER A 16 -8.70 -2.23 0.87
CA SER A 16 -9.48 -2.27 -0.38
C SER A 16 -10.71 -3.19 -0.28
N VAL A 17 -10.57 -4.35 0.36
CA VAL A 17 -11.68 -5.29 0.58
C VAL A 17 -12.70 -4.70 1.53
N GLN A 18 -12.25 -4.08 2.62
CA GLN A 18 -13.13 -3.48 3.62
C GLN A 18 -13.88 -2.27 3.05
N GLU A 19 -13.26 -1.48 2.17
CA GLU A 19 -13.93 -0.41 1.45
C GLU A 19 -15.05 -0.95 0.53
N ALA A 20 -14.75 -2.01 -0.22
CA ALA A 20 -15.71 -2.65 -1.10
C ALA A 20 -16.89 -3.25 -0.30
N ILE A 21 -16.60 -3.89 0.83
CA ILE A 21 -17.64 -4.43 1.73
C ILE A 21 -18.55 -3.30 2.23
N GLY A 22 -17.98 -2.19 2.71
CA GLY A 22 -18.75 -1.03 3.17
C GLY A 22 -19.69 -0.47 2.10
N LYS A 23 -19.21 -0.38 0.85
CA LYS A 23 -20.04 0.03 -0.31
C LYS A 23 -21.15 -0.97 -0.62
N ILE A 24 -20.89 -2.27 -0.50
CA ILE A 24 -21.87 -3.34 -0.78
C ILE A 24 -22.98 -3.34 0.27
N ILE A 25 -22.63 -3.19 1.56
CA ILE A 25 -23.61 -3.25 2.66
C ILE A 25 -24.22 -1.87 3.00
N GLY A 26 -23.72 -0.79 2.39
CA GLY A 26 -24.14 0.58 2.69
C GLY A 26 -23.62 1.13 4.01
N ASP A 27 -22.56 0.55 4.58
CA ASP A 27 -21.96 0.98 5.85
C ASP A 27 -20.78 1.93 5.58
N THR A 28 -21.04 3.22 5.81
CA THR A 28 -20.07 4.30 5.65
C THR A 28 -18.90 4.24 6.65
N ALA A 29 -19.08 3.64 7.83
CA ALA A 29 -17.99 3.48 8.80
C ALA A 29 -16.99 2.44 8.29
N VAL A 30 -17.48 1.31 7.79
CA VAL A 30 -16.68 0.24 7.19
C VAL A 30 -15.98 0.72 5.92
N GLU A 31 -16.66 1.49 5.07
CA GLU A 31 -16.07 2.09 3.88
C GLU A 31 -14.88 3.00 4.23
N LYS A 32 -15.05 3.93 5.18
CA LYS A 32 -14.01 4.88 5.59
C LYS A 32 -12.83 4.21 6.27
N GLN A 33 -13.08 3.16 7.05
CA GLN A 33 -12.02 2.34 7.65
C GLN A 33 -11.19 1.66 6.55
N GLY A 34 -11.86 1.03 5.58
CA GLY A 34 -11.17 0.39 4.45
C GLY A 34 -10.33 1.37 3.62
N LEU A 35 -10.87 2.54 3.31
CA LEU A 35 -10.14 3.60 2.61
C LEU A 35 -8.88 4.05 3.37
N SER A 36 -8.98 4.15 4.70
CA SER A 36 -7.86 4.57 5.57
C SER A 36 -6.76 3.50 5.61
N GLU A 37 -7.12 2.23 5.75
CA GLU A 37 -6.17 1.11 5.75
C GLU A 37 -5.51 0.91 4.39
N SER A 38 -6.27 1.07 3.30
CA SER A 38 -5.78 0.99 1.93
C SER A 38 -4.72 2.06 1.67
N LYS A 39 -4.99 3.30 2.11
CA LYS A 39 -4.04 4.42 2.04
C LYS A 39 -2.81 4.21 2.91
N ALA A 40 -2.96 3.66 4.12
CA ALA A 40 -1.83 3.37 5.00
C ALA A 40 -0.88 2.33 4.38
N GLY A 41 -1.43 1.22 3.87
CA GLY A 41 -0.66 0.21 3.15
C GLY A 41 0.00 0.76 1.87
N ALA A 42 -0.70 1.60 1.12
CA ALA A 42 -0.14 2.26 -0.06
C ALA A 42 0.99 3.26 0.28
N ARG A 43 0.92 3.95 1.43
CA ARG A 43 1.99 4.84 1.90
C ARG A 43 3.21 4.03 2.35
N GLN A 44 3.02 2.96 3.10
CA GLN A 44 4.11 2.06 3.53
C GLN A 44 4.83 1.43 2.31
N ALA A 45 4.09 0.97 1.31
CA ALA A 45 4.67 0.43 0.07
C ALA A 45 5.43 1.47 -0.76
N LYS A 46 5.09 2.76 -0.64
CA LYS A 46 5.80 3.86 -1.31
C LYS A 46 7.05 4.29 -0.55
N THR A 47 7.04 4.23 0.78
CA THR A 47 8.20 4.53 1.62
C THR A 47 9.24 3.39 1.59
N GLU A 48 8.82 2.17 1.26
CA GLU A 48 9.70 1.01 1.11
C GLU A 48 10.26 0.77 -0.30
N HIS A 49 9.89 1.58 -1.29
CA HIS A 49 10.84 1.79 -2.38
C HIS A 49 11.96 2.65 -1.79
N PRO A 50 13.17 2.11 -1.52
CA PRO A 50 14.31 3.00 -1.51
C PRO A 50 14.21 3.77 -2.82
N ILE A 51 14.27 5.10 -2.74
CA ILE A 51 15.15 5.86 -3.61
C ILE A 51 16.16 4.91 -4.24
N ASP A 52 15.90 4.45 -5.45
CA ASP A 52 16.96 3.94 -6.29
C ASP A 52 18.03 5.04 -6.24
N PRO A 53 19.25 4.79 -5.75
CA PRO A 53 20.32 5.73 -6.04
C PRO A 53 20.30 5.91 -7.56
N PRO A 54 20.47 7.14 -8.09
CA PRO A 54 20.62 7.28 -9.53
C PRO A 54 21.72 6.30 -9.93
N ILE A 55 21.33 5.28 -10.70
CA ILE A 55 22.28 4.40 -11.33
C ILE A 55 22.94 5.30 -12.35
N ASP A 56 24.02 5.98 -11.94
CA ASP A 56 24.92 6.70 -12.83
C ASP A 56 25.44 5.65 -13.82
N SER A 57 24.70 5.54 -14.90
CA SER A 57 24.97 4.68 -16.04
C SER A 57 25.72 5.53 -17.06
N ASP A 58 26.91 6.03 -16.74
CA ASP A 58 27.73 6.75 -17.73
C ASP A 58 29.23 6.66 -17.45
N GLY A 59 29.95 6.17 -18.47
CA GLY A 59 31.42 6.10 -18.58
C GLY A 59 31.94 4.69 -18.32
N LYS A 60 31.94 3.75 -19.26
CA LYS A 60 32.71 3.74 -20.52
C LYS A 60 34.14 4.27 -20.36
N ASP A 61 35.07 3.34 -20.66
CA ASP A 61 36.52 3.43 -20.88
C ASP A 61 37.44 3.36 -19.65
#